data_AF-A0A955KEU1-F1
#
_entry.id   AF-A0A955KEU1-F1
#
_cell.length_a   1.000
_cell.length_b   1.000
_cell.length_c   1.000
_cell.angle_alpha   90.00
_cell.angle_beta   90.00
_cell.angle_gamma   90.00
#
_symmetry.space_group_name_H-M   'P 1'
#
loop_
_entity.id
_entity.type
_entity.pdbx_description
1 polymer ?
#
loop_
_entity_poly.entity_id
_entity_poly.type
_entity_poly.pdbx_seq_one_letter_code
_entity_poly.pdbx_strand_id
1 'polypeptide(L)'
;MTTKKTTKAASKKEAVKKSVTKSAPKKKVAAKKTVPKKTAKQSKKELVYADNERSFWVSDGQVLNSLIALRDALDAMEKEVYGFHAGPVQNDFAIWVEQVLCDADCAKDLGKAKTKKSAKTAVVKHLKFYAV
;
A
#
# COMPACT_ATOMS: atom_id res chain seq x y z
N MET A 1 61.76 21.33 17.67
CA MET A 1 61.78 20.82 19.05
C MET A 1 60.36 20.55 19.52
N THR A 2 60.16 19.35 20.07
CA THR A 2 59.18 18.98 21.11
C THR A 2 57.66 19.00 20.79
N THR A 3 57.22 17.81 20.38
CA THR A 3 56.00 17.04 20.69
C THR A 3 55.03 17.50 21.81
N LYS A 4 53.73 17.25 21.59
CA LYS A 4 52.74 16.62 22.52
C LYS A 4 51.47 16.23 21.73
N LYS A 5 51.13 14.94 21.52
CA LYS A 5 50.30 14.03 22.36
C LYS A 5 48.87 14.60 22.58
N THR A 6 47.75 13.89 22.41
CA THR A 6 47.37 12.55 22.91
C THR A 6 45.97 12.13 22.38
N THR A 7 45.76 10.86 21.96
CA THR A 7 44.66 9.87 22.31
C THR A 7 43.17 10.31 22.43
N LYS A 8 42.11 9.49 22.27
CA LYS A 8 41.83 8.07 22.00
C LYS A 8 40.29 7.88 22.06
N ALA A 9 39.75 7.10 21.12
CA ALA A 9 38.61 6.18 21.14
C ALA A 9 37.44 6.29 22.15
N ALA A 10 36.22 6.02 21.62
CA ALA A 10 35.36 4.87 21.95
C ALA A 10 33.92 5.18 22.40
N SER A 11 33.01 4.56 21.64
CA SER A 11 31.60 4.28 21.89
C SER A 11 31.30 3.52 23.18
N LYS A 12 30.15 3.81 23.81
CA LYS A 12 29.30 2.96 24.68
C LYS A 12 27.88 3.57 24.59
N LYS A 13 26.75 2.91 24.27
CA LYS A 13 26.13 1.62 24.66
C LYS A 13 25.94 1.43 26.18
N GLU A 14 24.78 1.86 26.66
CA GLU A 14 23.99 1.35 27.79
C GLU A 14 22.53 1.33 27.29
N ALA A 15 21.71 0.27 27.26
CA ALA A 15 21.49 -0.90 28.12
C ALA A 15 20.84 -0.57 29.47
N VAL A 16 19.52 -0.31 29.46
CA VAL A 16 18.64 -0.40 30.63
C VAL A 16 17.74 -1.62 30.54
N LYS A 17 17.51 -2.20 31.72
CA LYS A 17 17.20 -3.58 32.06
C LYS A 17 15.71 -3.95 31.94
N LYS A 18 15.56 -5.27 31.78
CA LYS A 18 14.38 -6.15 31.99
C LYS A 18 13.44 -5.71 33.11
N SER A 19 12.14 -5.80 32.83
CA SER A 19 11.10 -6.19 33.78
C SER A 19 10.39 -7.46 33.28
N VAL A 20 10.37 -8.46 34.16
CA VAL A 20 9.61 -9.73 34.13
C VAL A 20 8.20 -9.39 34.65
N THR A 21 7.06 -9.88 34.15
CA THR A 21 6.42 -11.18 34.49
C THR A 21 5.15 -11.44 33.65
N LYS A 22 4.94 -12.73 33.37
CA LYS A 22 3.68 -13.46 33.08
C LYS A 22 2.36 -12.73 33.38
N SER A 23 1.41 -12.79 32.44
CA SER A 23 0.10 -13.43 32.66
C SER A 23 -0.74 -13.46 31.37
N ALA A 24 -1.04 -14.68 30.90
CA ALA A 24 -2.28 -14.92 30.17
C ALA A 24 -3.41 -15.09 31.21
N PRO A 25 -4.66 -14.72 30.89
CA PRO A 25 -5.60 -15.77 30.56
C PRO A 25 -6.54 -15.46 29.38
N LYS A 26 -6.92 -16.54 28.70
CA LYS A 26 -7.91 -16.63 27.62
C LYS A 26 -9.27 -16.03 28.02
N LYS A 27 -9.93 -15.30 27.12
CA LYS A 27 -11.40 -15.37 27.01
C LYS A 27 -11.89 -15.15 25.57
N LYS A 28 -12.63 -16.16 25.11
CA LYS A 28 -13.37 -16.27 23.85
C LYS A 28 -14.49 -15.22 23.76
N VAL A 29 -14.61 -14.54 22.63
CA VAL A 29 -15.86 -14.13 21.93
C VAL A 29 -15.42 -13.34 20.69
N ALA A 30 -15.91 -13.50 19.47
CA ALA A 30 -16.97 -14.33 18.93
C ALA A 30 -16.60 -14.61 17.45
N ALA A 31 -16.78 -15.87 17.03
CA ALA A 31 -16.77 -16.23 15.62
C ALA A 31 -17.90 -15.47 14.92
N LYS A 32 -17.55 -14.42 14.19
CA LYS A 32 -18.50 -13.68 13.34
C LYS A 32 -18.82 -14.59 12.16
N LYS A 33 -19.97 -15.26 12.25
CA LYS A 33 -20.55 -16.10 11.19
C LYS A 33 -20.44 -15.36 9.86
N THR A 34 -19.71 -15.97 8.94
CA THR A 34 -19.67 -15.65 7.53
C THR A 34 -21.07 -15.87 6.95
N VAL A 35 -21.82 -14.78 6.80
CA VAL A 35 -22.98 -14.78 5.91
C VAL A 35 -22.45 -14.89 4.47
N PRO A 36 -22.83 -15.93 3.70
CA PRO A 36 -22.48 -15.99 2.30
C PRO A 36 -23.24 -14.86 1.60
N LYS A 37 -22.53 -13.76 1.31
CA LYS A 37 -23.07 -12.66 0.51
C LYS A 37 -23.34 -13.25 -0.88
N LYS A 38 -24.63 -13.48 -1.18
CA LYS A 38 -25.12 -13.89 -2.50
C LYS A 38 -24.37 -13.08 -3.56
N THR A 39 -23.56 -13.75 -4.35
CA THR A 39 -22.91 -13.19 -5.54
C THR A 39 -24.01 -12.92 -6.55
N ALA A 40 -24.64 -11.76 -6.43
CA ALA A 40 -25.36 -11.16 -7.54
C ALA A 40 -24.36 -11.08 -8.70
N LYS A 41 -24.71 -11.68 -9.83
CA LYS A 41 -23.95 -11.65 -11.07
C LYS A 41 -23.92 -10.20 -11.53
N GLN A 42 -22.95 -9.44 -11.03
CA GLN A 42 -22.75 -8.05 -11.40
C GLN A 42 -22.38 -8.04 -12.89
N SER A 43 -23.19 -7.33 -13.66
CA SER A 43 -22.83 -6.91 -15.01
C SER A 43 -21.42 -6.31 -14.95
N LYS A 44 -20.54 -6.80 -15.82
CA LYS A 44 -19.17 -6.30 -15.87
C LYS A 44 -19.21 -4.82 -16.25
N LYS A 45 -18.62 -3.95 -15.42
CA LYS A 45 -18.51 -2.52 -15.69
C LYS A 45 -17.52 -2.29 -16.84
N GLU A 46 -17.73 -1.25 -17.63
CA GLU A 46 -16.73 -0.79 -18.59
C GLU A 46 -15.53 -0.19 -17.87
N LEU A 47 -14.34 -0.46 -18.40
CA LEU A 47 -13.11 0.10 -17.84
C LEU A 47 -13.00 1.56 -18.24
N VAL A 48 -12.81 2.43 -17.25
CA VAL A 48 -12.55 3.86 -17.50
C VAL A 48 -11.07 4.05 -17.82
N TYR A 49 -10.80 4.86 -18.84
CA TYR A 49 -9.47 5.32 -19.20
C TYR A 49 -9.36 6.81 -18.94
N ALA A 50 -8.26 7.22 -18.32
CA ALA A 50 -7.90 8.60 -18.10
C ALA A 50 -7.29 9.21 -19.37
N ASP A 51 -7.62 10.48 -19.63
CA ASP A 51 -6.94 11.27 -20.63
C ASP A 51 -5.46 11.48 -20.27
N ASN A 52 -4.63 11.87 -21.24
CA ASN A 52 -3.21 12.11 -21.02
C ASN A 52 -2.93 13.13 -19.90
N GLU A 53 -3.77 14.16 -19.76
CA GLU A 53 -3.63 15.19 -18.73
C GLU A 53 -4.03 14.71 -17.32
N ARG A 54 -4.92 13.72 -17.24
CA ARG A 54 -5.40 13.13 -15.98
C ARG A 54 -4.72 11.80 -15.66
N SER A 55 -3.78 11.38 -16.50
CA SER A 55 -2.99 10.18 -16.27
C SER A 55 -2.08 10.38 -15.07
N PHE A 56 -1.80 9.31 -14.35
CA PHE A 56 -0.92 9.36 -13.18
C PHE A 56 0.53 9.23 -13.60
N TRP A 57 1.36 10.18 -13.17
CA TRP A 57 2.79 10.20 -13.49
C TRP A 57 3.57 9.66 -12.31
N VAL A 58 4.16 8.49 -12.49
CA VAL A 58 5.00 7.85 -11.49
C VAL A 58 6.41 8.42 -11.57
N SER A 59 7.10 8.50 -10.43
CA SER A 59 8.48 8.99 -10.33
C SER A 59 9.51 8.17 -11.11
N ASP A 60 9.15 6.96 -11.57
CA ASP A 60 9.99 6.11 -12.42
C ASP A 60 9.83 6.41 -13.93
N GLY A 61 8.98 7.38 -14.28
CA GLY A 61 8.68 7.75 -15.66
C GLY A 61 7.50 7.00 -16.29
N GLN A 62 6.85 6.08 -15.57
CA GLN A 62 5.64 5.42 -16.05
C GLN A 62 4.43 6.35 -15.99
N VAL A 63 3.59 6.28 -17.02
CA VAL A 63 2.32 7.00 -17.11
C VAL A 63 1.18 6.00 -17.04
N LEU A 64 0.30 6.15 -16.06
CA LEU A 64 -0.83 5.26 -15.82
C LEU A 64 -2.11 5.92 -16.30
N ASN A 65 -2.78 5.30 -17.27
CA ASN A 65 -4.05 5.80 -17.81
C ASN A 65 -5.26 4.97 -17.36
N SER A 66 -5.05 3.84 -16.70
CA SER A 66 -6.13 2.90 -16.37
C SER A 66 -5.78 2.02 -15.18
N LEU A 67 -6.79 1.34 -14.63
CA LEU A 67 -6.62 0.33 -13.58
C LEU A 67 -5.72 -0.84 -14.03
N ILE A 68 -5.70 -1.17 -15.33
CA ILE A 68 -4.80 -2.21 -15.86
C ILE A 68 -3.35 -1.71 -15.84
N ALA A 69 -3.10 -0.49 -16.32
CA ALA A 69 -1.77 0.10 -16.26
C ALA A 69 -1.26 0.19 -14.81
N LEU A 70 -2.13 0.55 -13.87
CA LEU A 70 -1.80 0.55 -12.44
C LEU A 70 -1.45 -0.86 -11.93
N ARG A 71 -2.19 -1.90 -12.31
CA ARG A 71 -1.85 -3.30 -11.93
C ARG A 71 -0.44 -3.67 -12.37
N ASP A 72 -0.12 -3.37 -13.62
CA ASP A 72 1.16 -3.75 -14.24
C ASP A 72 2.32 -2.93 -13.66
N ALA A 73 2.10 -1.63 -13.47
CA ALA A 73 3.03 -0.75 -12.77
C ALA A 73 3.29 -1.25 -11.35
N LEU A 74 2.26 -1.59 -10.56
CA LEU A 74 2.44 -2.11 -9.20
C LEU A 74 3.24 -3.42 -9.13
N ASP A 75 3.28 -4.19 -10.22
CA ASP A 75 4.09 -5.41 -10.30
C ASP A 75 5.57 -5.11 -10.55
N ALA A 76 5.84 -4.25 -11.53
CA ALA A 76 7.19 -3.86 -11.94
C ALA A 76 7.84 -2.84 -10.98
N MET A 77 7.04 -1.99 -10.34
CA MET A 77 7.48 -0.86 -9.53
C MET A 77 8.25 -1.31 -8.28
N GLU A 78 9.32 -0.58 -7.96
CA GLU A 78 10.07 -0.81 -6.73
C GLU A 78 9.30 -0.39 -5.47
N LYS A 79 9.68 -0.98 -4.34
CA LYS A 79 9.05 -0.67 -3.05
C LYS A 79 9.23 0.80 -2.66
N GLU A 80 10.40 1.37 -2.98
CA GLU A 80 10.71 2.77 -2.65
C GLU A 80 9.81 3.71 -3.44
N VAL A 81 9.70 3.51 -4.76
CA VAL A 81 8.79 4.27 -5.64
C VAL A 81 7.35 4.18 -5.15
N TYR A 82 6.86 2.99 -4.78
CA TYR A 82 5.53 2.85 -4.18
C TYR A 82 5.38 3.67 -2.90
N GLY A 83 6.40 3.67 -2.03
CA GLY A 83 6.39 4.41 -0.77
C GLY A 83 6.35 5.93 -0.93
N PHE A 84 6.83 6.47 -2.05
CA PHE A 84 6.74 7.90 -2.35
C PHE A 84 5.30 8.36 -2.61
N HIS A 85 4.47 7.51 -3.23
CA HIS A 85 3.08 7.83 -3.58
C HIS A 85 2.05 7.26 -2.60
N ALA A 86 2.38 6.16 -1.94
CA ALA A 86 1.52 5.45 -1.01
C ALA A 86 2.15 5.43 0.40
N GLY A 87 2.10 6.58 1.05
CA GLY A 87 2.63 6.81 2.39
C GLY A 87 1.70 6.35 3.51
N PRO A 88 2.12 6.52 4.79
CA PRO A 88 1.32 6.13 5.95
C PRO A 88 0.06 6.98 6.16
N VAL A 89 0.06 8.21 5.65
CA VAL A 89 -0.99 9.20 5.83
C VAL A 89 -1.97 9.19 4.65
N GLN A 90 -1.44 9.10 3.43
CA GLN A 90 -2.20 9.24 2.20
C GLN A 90 -1.66 8.29 1.13
N ASN A 91 -2.56 7.81 0.29
CA ASN A 91 -2.23 7.03 -0.88
C ASN A 91 -2.73 7.76 -2.13
N ASP A 92 -1.79 8.33 -2.90
CA ASP A 92 -2.09 9.14 -4.08
C ASP A 92 -2.70 8.31 -5.20
N PHE A 93 -2.35 7.02 -5.29
CA PHE A 93 -3.03 6.10 -6.21
C PHE A 93 -4.50 5.93 -5.85
N ALA A 94 -4.85 5.90 -4.55
CA ALA A 94 -6.23 5.75 -4.13
C ALA A 94 -7.06 6.99 -4.53
N ILE A 95 -6.51 8.18 -4.32
CA ILE A 95 -7.14 9.45 -4.70
C ILE A 95 -7.30 9.53 -6.21
N TRP A 96 -6.26 9.18 -6.97
CA TRP A 96 -6.33 9.17 -8.43
C TRP A 96 -7.41 8.21 -8.96
N VAL A 97 -7.47 6.98 -8.44
CA VAL A 97 -8.50 6.00 -8.81
C VAL A 97 -9.91 6.50 -8.46
N GLU A 98 -10.09 7.18 -7.33
CA GLU A 98 -11.37 7.75 -6.93
C GLU A 98 -11.79 8.94 -7.81
N GLN A 99 -10.87 9.86 -8.09
CA GLN A 99 -11.18 11.14 -8.74
C GLN A 99 -11.17 11.05 -10.27
N VAL A 100 -10.31 10.21 -10.85
CA VAL A 100 -10.13 10.12 -12.30
C VAL A 100 -10.84 8.91 -12.89
N LEU A 101 -10.71 7.75 -12.25
CA LEU A 101 -11.35 6.52 -12.73
C LEU A 101 -12.75 6.32 -12.12
N CYS A 102 -13.18 7.22 -11.23
CA CYS A 102 -14.49 7.19 -10.56
C CYS A 102 -14.77 5.85 -9.82
N ASP A 103 -13.73 5.15 -9.37
CA ASP A 103 -13.86 3.87 -8.66
C ASP A 103 -13.54 4.01 -7.17
N ALA A 104 -14.52 4.52 -6.42
CA ALA A 104 -14.43 4.72 -4.98
C ALA A 104 -14.26 3.40 -4.20
N ASP A 105 -14.78 2.27 -4.72
CA ASP A 105 -14.65 0.97 -4.05
C ASP A 105 -13.22 0.42 -4.18
N CYS A 106 -12.61 0.58 -5.35
CA CYS A 106 -11.20 0.27 -5.55
C CYS A 106 -10.31 1.19 -4.73
N ALA A 107 -10.55 2.51 -4.77
CA ALA A 107 -9.80 3.50 -4.01
C ALA A 107 -9.80 3.19 -2.50
N LYS A 108 -10.95 2.83 -1.92
CA LYS A 108 -11.05 2.45 -0.50
C LYS A 108 -10.22 1.23 -0.14
N ASP A 109 -10.16 0.23 -1.02
CA ASP A 109 -9.32 -0.96 -0.79
C ASP A 109 -7.83 -0.64 -1.01
N LEU A 110 -7.52 0.24 -1.96
CA LEU A 110 -6.16 0.73 -2.23
C LEU A 110 -5.61 1.59 -1.08
N GLY A 111 -6.42 2.45 -0.48
CA GLY A 111 -6.02 3.28 0.66
C GLY A 111 -5.63 2.48 1.89
N LYS A 112 -6.11 1.23 2.02
CA LYS A 112 -5.72 0.32 3.11
C LYS A 112 -4.42 -0.44 2.80
N ALA A 113 -3.97 -0.43 1.55
CA ALA A 113 -2.82 -1.19 1.10
C ALA A 113 -1.50 -0.49 1.49
N LYS A 114 -0.80 -1.05 2.46
CA LYS A 114 0.51 -0.54 2.92
C LYS A 114 1.69 -0.97 2.04
N THR A 115 1.46 -1.87 1.09
CA THR A 115 2.51 -2.45 0.24
C THR A 115 2.03 -2.54 -1.21
N LYS A 116 2.97 -2.46 -2.16
CA LYS A 116 2.69 -2.67 -3.59
C LYS A 116 1.93 -3.97 -3.86
N LYS A 117 2.27 -5.05 -3.15
CA LYS A 117 1.62 -6.36 -3.32
C LYS A 117 0.17 -6.35 -2.84
N SER A 118 -0.12 -5.70 -1.72
CA SER A 118 -1.50 -5.51 -1.25
C SER A 118 -2.29 -4.62 -2.20
N ALA A 119 -1.68 -3.57 -2.74
CA ALA A 119 -2.34 -2.68 -3.69
C ALA A 119 -2.66 -3.42 -5.00
N LYS A 120 -1.70 -4.17 -5.56
CA LYS A 120 -1.91 -5.04 -6.72
C LYS A 120 -3.07 -6.00 -6.49
N THR A 121 -3.12 -6.63 -5.31
CA THR A 121 -4.20 -7.57 -4.98
C THR A 121 -5.57 -6.89 -4.94
N ALA A 122 -5.64 -5.67 -4.39
CA ALA A 122 -6.87 -4.87 -4.39
C ALA A 122 -7.30 -4.54 -5.83
N VAL A 123 -6.38 -4.05 -6.68
CA VAL A 123 -6.67 -3.76 -8.09
C VAL A 123 -7.15 -5.01 -8.84
N VAL A 124 -6.43 -6.13 -8.73
CA VAL A 124 -6.78 -7.39 -9.40
C VAL A 124 -8.15 -7.90 -8.96
N LYS A 125 -8.50 -7.76 -7.68
CA LYS A 125 -9.83 -8.11 -7.17
C LYS A 125 -10.91 -7.26 -7.84
N HIS A 126 -10.66 -5.96 -8.02
CA HIS A 126 -11.61 -5.04 -8.64
C HIS A 126 -11.72 -5.23 -10.16
N LEU A 127 -10.61 -5.53 -10.85
CA LEU A 127 -10.58 -5.84 -12.28
C LEU A 127 -11.50 -7.01 -12.68
N LYS A 128 -11.83 -7.93 -11.76
CA LYS A 128 -12.81 -9.01 -12.03
C LYS A 128 -14.23 -8.51 -12.29
N PHE A 129 -14.57 -7.31 -11.79
CA PHE A 129 -15.86 -6.68 -12.02
C PHE A 129 -15.89 -5.87 -13.30
N TYR A 130 -14.76 -5.72 -13.99
CA TYR A 130 -14.67 -5.01 -15.26
C TYR A 130 -14.68 -5.97 -16.44
N ALA A 131 -15.19 -5.50 -17.57
CA ALA A 131 -15.00 -6.14 -18.87
C ALA A 131 -13.63 -5.70 -19.37
N VAL A 132 -12.65 -6.58 -19.20
CA VAL A 132 -11.25 -6.41 -19.65
C VAL A 132 -10.97 -7.45 -20.73
#